data_AF-A0A0G3H495-F1
#
_entry.id   AF-A0A0G3H495-F1
#
_cell.length_a   1.000
_cell.length_b   1.000
_cell.length_c   1.000
_cell.angle_alpha   90.00
_cell.angle_beta   90.00
_cell.angle_gamma   90.00
#
_symmetry.space_group_name_H-M   'P 1'
#
loop_
_entity.id
_entity.type
_entity.pdbx_description
1 polymer ?
#
loop_
_entity_poly.entity_id
_entity_poly.type
_entity_poly.pdbx_seq_one_letter_code
_entity_poly.pdbx_strand_id
1 'polypeptide(L)' 'MTAPMLNPMSKKEAEDKLHELETTIQGGIEEFEERARFFDLSPLEQGVWERISELRWLLGRS' A
#
# COMPACT_ATOMS: atom_id res chain seq x y z
N MET A 1 -8.09 5.52 27.25
CA MET A 1 -7.70 4.81 26.02
C MET A 1 -6.90 5.78 25.18
N THR A 2 -5.59 5.58 25.12
CA THR A 2 -4.66 6.48 24.41
C THR A 2 -4.85 6.24 22.92
N ALA A 3 -5.43 7.21 22.21
CA ALA A 3 -5.40 7.20 20.75
C ALA A 3 -3.92 7.14 20.33
N PRO A 4 -3.52 6.20 19.45
CA PRO A 4 -2.14 6.16 19.00
C PRO A 4 -1.86 7.49 18.34
N MET A 5 -0.73 8.10 18.74
CA MET A 5 -0.20 9.30 18.09
C MET A 5 0.21 8.90 16.68
N LEU A 6 -0.78 8.79 15.79
CA LEU A 6 -0.60 8.86 14.36
C LEU A 6 0.04 10.22 14.15
N ASN A 7 1.37 10.25 14.00
CA ASN A 7 1.97 11.34 13.23
C ASN A 7 1.10 11.43 11.97
N PRO A 8 0.46 12.57 11.69
CA PRO A 8 -0.28 12.71 10.45
C PRO A 8 0.79 12.59 9.36
N MET A 9 0.93 11.38 8.81
CA MET A 9 1.78 11.14 7.65
C MET A 9 1.28 12.15 6.63
N SER A 10 2.13 13.10 6.28
CA SER A 10 1.71 14.18 5.40
C SER A 10 1.26 13.55 4.10
N LYS A 11 0.25 14.13 3.44
CA LYS A 11 -0.23 13.63 2.14
C LYS A 11 0.94 13.31 1.17
N LYS A 12 1.95 14.18 1.18
CA LYS A 12 3.19 14.01 0.43
C LYS A 12 3.98 12.75 0.84
N GLU A 13 4.15 12.50 2.13
CA GLU A 13 4.84 11.30 2.63
C GLU A 13 4.07 10.03 2.25
N ALA A 14 2.74 10.07 2.29
CA ALA A 14 1.90 8.96 1.86
C ALA A 14 2.01 8.72 0.34
N GLU A 15 2.08 9.77 -0.47
CA GLU A 15 2.33 9.69 -1.92
C GLU A 15 3.72 9.11 -2.22
N ASP A 16 4.76 9.62 -1.54
CA ASP A 16 6.13 9.13 -1.71
C ASP A 16 6.25 7.65 -1.33
N LYS A 17 5.62 7.25 -0.20
CA LYS A 17 5.62 5.86 0.25
C LYS A 17 4.83 4.94 -0.67
N LEU A 18 3.69 5.40 -1.18
CA LEU A 18 2.90 4.64 -2.15
C LEU A 18 3.71 4.41 -3.43
N HIS A 19 4.37 5.46 -3.93
CA HIS A 19 5.21 5.37 -5.11
C HIS A 19 6.41 4.44 -4.91
N GLU A 20 7.06 4.50 -3.74
CA GLU A 20 8.14 3.57 -3.37
C GLU A 20 7.66 2.12 -3.38
N LEU A 21 6.48 1.83 -2.80
CA LEU A 21 5.93 0.47 -2.78
C LEU A 21 5.56 -0.01 -4.18
N GLU A 22 4.90 0.82 -4.98
CA GLU A 22 4.52 0.50 -6.36
C GLU A 22 5.75 0.27 -7.28
N THR A 23 6.86 0.97 -7.03
CA THR A 23 8.11 0.79 -7.80
C THR A 23 8.94 -0.41 -7.34
N THR A 24 8.76 -0.86 -6.10
CA THR A 24 9.44 -2.05 -5.55
C THR A 24 8.80 -3.35 -6.03
N ILE A 25 7.53 -3.30 -6.46
CA ILE A 25 6.81 -4.46 -7.00
C ILE A 25 7.40 -4.85 -8.36
N GLN A 26 8.03 -6.03 -8.41
CA GLN A 26 8.48 -6.63 -9.66
C GLN A 26 7.28 -7.06 -10.50
N GLY A 27 7.28 -6.74 -11.80
CA GLY A 27 6.12 -6.94 -12.69
C GLY A 27 5.15 -5.76 -12.74
N GLY A 28 5.32 -4.76 -11.85
CA GLY A 28 4.46 -3.59 -11.77
C GLY A 28 3.17 -3.84 -10.98
N ILE A 29 2.48 -2.75 -10.64
CA ILE A 29 1.31 -2.80 -9.77
C ILE A 29 0.12 -3.56 -10.39
N GLU A 30 0.00 -3.57 -11.73
CA GLU A 30 -1.10 -4.25 -12.43
C GLU A 30 -1.02 -5.78 -12.30
N GLU A 31 0.16 -6.37 -12.53
CA GLU A 31 0.40 -7.81 -12.37
C GLU A 31 0.24 -8.23 -10.90
N PHE A 32 0.70 -7.37 -9.98
CA PHE A 32 0.54 -7.59 -8.55
C PHE A 32 -0.92 -7.53 -8.10
N GLU A 33 -1.71 -6.60 -8.62
CA GLU A 33 -3.15 -6.52 -8.39
C GLU A 33 -3.90 -7.73 -8.94
N GLU A 34 -3.50 -8.24 -10.11
CA GLU A 34 -4.05 -9.46 -10.65
C GLU A 34 -3.77 -10.65 -9.72
N ARG A 35 -2.51 -10.82 -9.28
CA ARG A 35 -2.13 -11.86 -8.31
C ARG A 35 -2.85 -11.71 -6.97
N ALA A 36 -3.07 -10.48 -6.50
CA ALA A 36 -3.88 -10.19 -5.32
C ALA A 36 -5.31 -10.71 -5.44
N ARG A 37 -5.96 -10.52 -6.59
CA ARG A 37 -7.32 -11.02 -6.85
C ARG A 37 -7.39 -12.54 -6.90
N PHE A 38 -6.33 -13.20 -7.36
CA PHE A 38 -6.26 -14.66 -7.43
C PHE A 38 -5.73 -15.31 -6.14
N PHE A 39 -5.52 -14.54 -5.06
CA PHE A 39 -4.94 -15.01 -3.79
C PHE A 39 -3.54 -15.64 -3.95
N ASP A 40 -2.81 -15.23 -4.99
CA ASP A 40 -1.48 -15.76 -5.34
C ASP A 40 -0.33 -14.93 -4.69
N LEU A 41 -0.66 -14.09 -3.72
CA LEU A 41 0.32 -13.30 -2.98
C LEU A 41 0.92 -14.12 -1.84
N SER A 42 2.23 -14.07 -1.73
CA SER A 42 2.97 -14.55 -0.56
C SER A 42 2.56 -13.75 0.69
N PRO A 43 2.74 -14.28 1.92
CA PRO A 43 2.42 -13.54 3.15
C PRO A 43 3.10 -12.16 3.25
N LEU A 44 4.31 -12.02 2.71
CA LEU A 44 5.02 -10.74 2.62
C LEU A 44 4.34 -9.78 1.64
N GLU A 45 3.93 -10.30 0.48
CA GLU A 45 3.24 -9.53 -0.55
C GLU A 45 1.84 -9.11 -0.10
N GLN A 46 1.14 -9.94 0.67
CA GLN A 46 -0.12 -9.55 1.32
C GLN A 46 0.07 -8.33 2.24
N GLY A 47 1.14 -8.30 3.04
CA GLY A 47 1.46 -7.13 3.87
C GLY A 47 1.73 -5.86 3.04
N VAL A 48 2.40 -6.01 1.88
CA VAL A 48 2.60 -4.91 0.93
C VAL A 48 1.27 -4.44 0.34
N TRP A 49 0.39 -5.37 -0.04
CA TRP A 49 -0.94 -5.09 -0.59
C TRP A 49 -1.84 -4.35 0.40
N GLU A 50 -1.88 -4.79 1.66
CA GLU A 50 -2.60 -4.11 2.74
C GLU A 50 -2.07 -2.69 2.95
N ARG A 51 -0.73 -2.51 2.91
CA ARG A 51 -0.10 -1.21 3.07
C ARG A 51 -0.43 -0.25 1.92
N ILE A 52 -0.39 -0.74 0.68
CA ILE A 52 -0.79 0.03 -0.50
C ILE A 52 -2.26 0.43 -0.40
N SER A 53 -3.12 -0.48 0.00
CA SER A 53 -4.56 -0.23 0.19
C SER A 53 -4.82 0.84 1.25
N GLU A 54 -4.11 0.78 2.38
CA GLU A 54 -4.17 1.81 3.44
C GLU A 54 -3.74 3.18 2.92
N LEU A 55 -2.61 3.25 2.20
CA LEU A 55 -2.10 4.51 1.65
C LEU A 55 -3.05 5.09 0.59
N ARG A 56 -3.60 4.25 -0.28
CA ARG A 56 -4.61 4.66 -1.28
C ARG A 56 -5.86 5.23 -0.61
N TRP A 57 -6.34 4.58 0.46
CA TRP A 57 -7.46 5.08 1.25
C TRP A 57 -7.15 6.42 1.92
N LEU A 58 -5.98 6.57 2.55
CA LEU A 58 -5.52 7.84 3.15
C LEU A 58 -5.40 8.98 2.13
N LEU A 59 -5.07 8.65 0.89
CA LEU A 59 -4.95 9.62 -0.21
C LEU A 59 -6.28 9.89 -0.94
N GLY A 60 -7.34 9.14 -0.64
CA GLY A 60 -8.63 9.23 -1.33
C GLY A 60 -8.59 8.72 -2.78
N ARG A 61 -7.65 7.82 -3.11
CA ARG A 61 -7.53 7.17 -4.42
C ARG A 61 -8.17 5.78 -4.31
N SER A 62 -9.48 5.69 -4.50
CA SER A 62 -10.23 4.43 -4.55
C SER A 62 -10.22 3.82 -5.94
#